data_AF-A0A3D2FYK3-F1
#
_entry.id   AF-A0A3D2FYK3-F1
#
_cell.length_a   1.000
_cell.length_b   1.000
_cell.length_c   1.000
_cell.angle_alpha   90.00
_cell.angle_beta   90.00
_cell.angle_gamma   90.00
#
_symmetry.space_group_name_H-M   'P 1'
#
loop_
_entity.id
_entity.type
_entity.pdbx_description
1 polymer ?
#
loop_
_entity_poly.entity_id
_entity_poly.type
_entity_poly.pdbx_seq_one_letter_code
_entity_poly.pdbx_strand_id
1 'polypeptide(L)' 'MFYDRCVHTGNTELLEQWDERNAPLTPKTVSYGSKKKLWWHCREGHSW' A
#
# COMPACT_ATOMS: atom_id res chain seq x y z
N MET A 1 -2.24 -7.40 8.95
CA MET A 1 -1.90 -6.03 8.50
C MET A 1 -2.19 -5.89 7.00
N PHE A 2 -2.10 -4.70 6.42
CA PHE A 2 -2.35 -4.46 4.99
C PHE A 2 -1.44 -5.34 4.12
N TYR A 3 -0.17 -5.49 4.51
CA TYR A 3 0.78 -6.44 3.92
C TYR A 3 0.25 -7.88 3.92
N ASP A 4 -0.12 -8.42 5.09
CA ASP A 4 -0.60 -9.80 5.19
C ASP A 4 -1.87 -10.05 4.37
N ARG A 5 -2.75 -9.04 4.28
CA ARG A 5 -3.94 -9.12 3.43
C ARG A 5 -3.53 -9.26 1.96
N CYS A 6 -2.64 -8.41 1.46
CA CYS A 6 -2.20 -8.45 0.06
C CYS A 6 -1.57 -9.80 -0.29
N VAL A 7 -0.75 -10.34 0.61
CA VAL A 7 -0.15 -11.67 0.44
C VAL A 7 -1.21 -12.78 0.46
N HIS A 8 -2.17 -12.72 1.37
CA HIS A 8 -3.22 -13.75 1.49
C HIS A 8 -4.20 -13.75 0.32
N THR A 9 -4.53 -12.59 -0.24
CA THR A 9 -5.48 -12.47 -1.36
C THR A 9 -4.83 -12.48 -2.74
N GLY A 10 -3.49 -12.49 -2.82
CA GLY A 10 -2.75 -12.44 -4.09
C GLY A 10 -2.63 -11.04 -4.70
N ASN A 11 -3.07 -9.98 -4.01
CA ASN A 11 -3.04 -8.60 -4.51
C ASN A 11 -1.68 -7.92 -4.25
N THR A 12 -0.59 -8.60 -4.56
CA THR A 12 0.77 -8.10 -4.30
C THR A 12 1.12 -6.87 -5.14
N GLU A 13 0.41 -6.66 -6.24
CA GLU A 13 0.52 -5.44 -7.07
C GLU A 13 0.26 -4.15 -6.31
N LEU A 14 -0.54 -4.20 -5.23
CA LEU A 14 -0.78 -3.03 -4.38
C LEU A 14 0.45 -2.69 -3.53
N LEU A 15 1.27 -3.68 -3.18
CA LEU A 15 2.53 -3.44 -2.47
C LEU A 15 3.56 -2.77 -3.38
N GLU A 16 3.54 -3.11 -4.66
CA GLU A 16 4.39 -2.44 -5.66
C GLU A 16 3.96 -1.01 -5.89
N GLN A 17 2.66 -0.71 -5.79
CA GLN A 17 2.14 0.65 -5.93
C GLN A 17 2.33 1.52 -4.67
N TRP A 18 2.94 0.99 -3.60
CA TRP A 18 3.12 1.73 -2.36
C TRP A 18 4.13 2.87 -2.52
N ASP A 19 3.73 4.10 -2.19
CA ASP A 19 4.62 5.26 -2.32
C ASP A 19 5.44 5.52 -1.04
N GLU A 20 6.68 5.96 -1.21
CA GLU A 20 7.60 6.31 -0.12
C GLU A 20 7.17 7.53 0.69
N ARG A 21 6.35 8.43 0.12
CA ARG A 21 5.72 9.57 0.83
C ARG A 21 4.85 9.16 2.00
N ASN A 22 4.48 7.88 2.09
CA ASN A 22 3.75 7.34 3.23
C ASN A 22 4.62 7.18 4.49
N ALA A 23 5.95 7.32 4.41
CA ALA A 23 6.84 7.23 5.56
C ALA A 23 6.38 8.17 6.71
N PRO A 24 6.41 7.70 7.97
CA PRO A 24 6.98 6.44 8.46
C PRO A 24 6.03 5.24 8.41
N LEU A 25 4.86 5.35 7.79
CA LEU A 25 3.92 4.24 7.64
C LEU A 25 4.45 3.26 6.59
N THR A 26 4.23 1.98 6.84
CA THR A 26 4.59 0.89 5.93
C THR A 26 3.39 -0.02 5.72
N PRO A 27 3.35 -0.81 4.64
CA PRO A 27 2.32 -1.83 4.44
C PRO A 27 2.17 -2.79 5.63
N LYS A 28 3.25 -3.00 6.40
CA LYS A 28 3.27 -3.87 7.59
C LYS A 28 2.70 -3.18 8.83
N THR A 29 2.74 -1.86 8.92
CA THR A 29 2.23 -1.11 10.08
C THR A 29 0.80 -0.58 9.86
N VAL A 30 0.35 -0.51 8.61
CA VAL A 30 -1.02 -0.11 8.28
C VAL A 30 -1.96 -1.31 8.34
N SER A 31 -3.14 -1.14 8.95
CA SER A 31 -4.20 -2.15 8.92
C SER A 31 -5.01 -2.03 7.61
N TYR A 32 -5.50 -3.16 7.09
CA TYR A 32 -6.28 -3.18 5.84
C TYR A 32 -7.57 -2.32 5.89
N GLY A 33 -8.10 -2.06 7.08
CA GLY A 33 -9.27 -1.18 7.29
C GLY A 33 -8.92 0.24 7.73
N SER A 34 -7.66 0.68 7.55
CA SER A 34 -7.25 2.02 7.96
C SER A 34 -7.94 3.10 7.14
N LYS A 35 -8.43 4.16 7.79
CA LYS A 35 -8.98 5.36 7.13
C LYS A 35 -7.91 6.39 6.78
N LYS A 36 -6.63 6.03 6.86
CA LYS A 36 -5.52 6.91 6.52
C LYS A 36 -5.50 7.13 5.01
N LYS A 37 -5.31 8.38 4.59
CA LYS A 37 -4.99 8.69 3.19
C LYS A 37 -3.53 8.31 2.95
N LEU A 38 -3.31 7.46 1.95
CA LEU A 38 -2.01 6.97 1.55
C LEU A 38 -1.81 7.32 0.08
N TRP A 39 -0.56 7.59 -0.27
CA TRP A 39 -0.13 7.84 -1.62
C TRP A 39 0.14 6.52 -2.35
N TRP A 40 -0.31 6.44 -3.59
CA TRP A 40 -0.08 5.28 -4.45
C TRP A 40 0.56 5.73 -5.77
N HIS A 41 1.44 4.91 -6.32
CA HIS A 41 2.02 5.11 -7.63
C HIS A 41 1.68 3.94 -8.55
N CYS A 42 1.15 4.22 -9.74
CA CYS A 42 0.95 3.21 -10.75
C CYS A 42 2.27 2.86 -11.43
N ARG A 43 2.37 1.65 -11.98
CA ARG A 43 3.47 1.26 -12.87
C ARG A 43 3.59 2.15 -14.12
N GLU A 44 2.50 2.79 -14.53
CA GLU A 44 2.45 3.72 -15.67
C GLU A 44 2.87 5.16 -15.30
N GLY A 45 3.23 5.43 -14.03
CA GLY A 45 3.72 6.74 -13.58
C GLY A 45 2.65 7.69 -13.03
N HIS A 46 1.40 7.26 -12.94
CA HIS A 46 0.34 8.03 -12.27
C HIS A 46 0.50 7.98 -10.75
N SER A 47 0.17 9.08 -10.06
CA SER A 47 0.13 9.15 -8.59
C SER A 47 -1.26 9.54 -8.12
N TRP A 48 -1.77 8.89 -7.07
CA TRP A 48 -3.06 9.17 -6.42
C TRP A 48 -2.94 9.36 -4.92
#